data_AF-A0A9J6FG99-F1
#
_entry.id   AF-A0A9J6FG99-F1
#
_cell.length_a   1.000
_cell.length_b   1.000
_cell.length_c   1.000
_cell.angle_alpha   90.00
_cell.angle_beta   90.00
_cell.angle_gamma   90.00
#
_symmetry.space_group_name_H-M   'P 1'
#
loop_
_entity.id
_entity.type
_entity.pdbx_description
1 polymer ?
#
loop_
_entity_poly.entity_id
_entity_poly.type
_entity_poly.pdbx_seq_one_letter_code
_entity_poly.pdbx_strand_id
1 'polypeptide(L)'
;MAHLGCPKCTVEGDNLSHRAYFPPVISTLRTDESVRLQTDYDHHLGVSPMTTLPIDIVSTAPLDYMHLLCLGVTKKLLDLWFRGPYQKPFESTGVLLTTGRGRQSHSHGQTMGK
;
A
#
# COMPACT_ATOMS: atom_id res chain seq x y z
N MET A 1 -10.54 11.94 6.01
CA MET A 1 -9.51 10.88 5.96
C MET A 1 -10.27 9.57 5.92
N ALA A 2 -10.13 8.79 4.84
CA ALA A 2 -10.98 7.63 4.61
C ALA A 2 -10.46 6.41 5.38
N HIS A 3 -11.04 6.15 6.56
CA HIS A 3 -10.79 4.93 7.33
C HIS A 3 -11.23 3.67 6.56
N LEU A 4 -12.20 3.77 5.65
CA LEU A 4 -12.65 2.66 4.80
C LEU A 4 -12.39 2.95 3.31
N GLY A 5 -11.16 3.34 2.97
CA GLY A 5 -10.82 3.83 1.62
C GLY A 5 -10.39 2.77 0.61
N CYS A 6 -10.06 1.53 1.02
CA CYS A 6 -9.62 0.50 0.08
C CYS A 6 -10.80 0.10 -0.82
N PRO A 7 -10.66 0.01 -2.15
CA PRO A 7 -11.75 -0.42 -3.03
C PRO A 7 -11.95 -1.94 -3.06
N LYS A 8 -10.95 -2.73 -2.62
CA LYS A 8 -10.91 -4.18 -2.84
C LYS A 8 -11.23 -5.02 -1.61
N CYS A 9 -10.98 -4.50 -0.41
CA CYS A 9 -11.27 -5.18 0.84
C CYS A 9 -11.75 -4.19 1.90
N THR A 10 -12.48 -4.71 2.89
CA THR A 10 -13.07 -3.93 4.00
C THR A 10 -12.06 -3.59 5.10
N VAL A 11 -10.77 -3.54 4.76
CA VAL A 11 -9.73 -3.20 5.72
C VAL A 11 -9.86 -1.75 6.16
N GLU A 12 -9.77 -1.52 7.46
CA GLU A 12 -9.69 -0.19 8.02
C GLU A 12 -8.26 0.36 7.86
N GLY A 13 -8.17 1.57 7.32
CA GLY A 13 -6.93 2.32 7.20
C GLY A 13 -6.62 3.03 8.52
N ASP A 14 -5.35 2.98 8.90
CA ASP A 14 -4.79 3.70 10.03
C ASP A 14 -4.05 4.95 9.57
N ASN A 15 -3.86 5.91 10.46
CA ASN A 15 -3.07 7.11 10.21
C ASN A 15 -1.78 7.07 11.02
N LEU A 16 -0.64 7.00 10.33
CA LEU A 16 0.69 7.14 10.94
C LEU A 16 1.32 8.44 10.47
N SER A 17 1.68 9.34 11.39
CA SER A 17 2.39 10.60 11.07
C SER A 17 1.70 11.43 9.96
N HIS A 18 0.38 11.66 10.10
CA HIS A 18 -0.46 12.35 9.09
C HIS A 18 -0.52 11.68 7.71
N ARG A 19 -0.15 10.40 7.62
CA ARG A 19 -0.25 9.59 6.40
C ARG A 19 -1.15 8.40 6.64
N ALA A 20 -2.20 8.28 5.84
CA ALA A 20 -3.04 7.09 5.82
C ALA A 20 -2.23 5.90 5.27
N TYR A 21 -2.31 4.76 5.95
CA TYR A 21 -1.77 3.47 5.50
C TYR A 21 -2.80 2.37 5.76
N PHE A 22 -2.77 1.32 4.94
CA PHE A 22 -3.60 0.14 5.15
C PHE A 22 -2.71 -0.97 5.73
N PRO A 23 -2.97 -1.45 6.96
CA PRO A 23 -2.19 -2.51 7.55
C PRO A 23 -2.38 -3.83 6.78
N PRO A 24 -1.33 -4.67 6.67
CA PRO A 24 -1.40 -5.95 5.98
C PRO A 24 -2.09 -7.02 6.84
N VAL A 25 -3.34 -6.76 7.23
CA VAL A 25 -4.20 -7.71 7.95
C VAL A 25 -5.07 -8.48 6.98
N ILE A 26 -5.34 -9.74 7.33
CA ILE A 26 -6.32 -10.55 6.61
C ILE A 26 -7.69 -9.89 6.82
N SER A 27 -8.28 -9.43 5.73
CA SER A 27 -9.57 -8.76 5.69
C SER A 27 -10.46 -9.41 4.64
N THR A 28 -11.77 -9.21 4.77
CA THR A 28 -12.73 -9.71 3.80
C THR A 28 -12.64 -8.92 2.50
N LEU A 29 -12.54 -9.64 1.38
CA LEU A 29 -12.62 -9.07 0.04
C LEU A 29 -14.05 -8.56 -0.21
N ARG A 30 -14.17 -7.42 -0.88
CA ARG A 30 -15.48 -6.94 -1.34
C ARG A 30 -15.95 -7.80 -2.50
N THR A 31 -17.26 -8.00 -2.58
CA THR A 31 -17.93 -8.69 -3.68
C THR A 31 -18.77 -7.70 -4.47
N ASP A 32 -19.03 -8.00 -5.74
CA ASP A 32 -19.91 -7.18 -6.58
C ASP A 32 -21.30 -7.01 -5.94
N GLU A 33 -21.82 -8.07 -5.33
CA GLU A 33 -23.08 -8.06 -4.57
C GLU A 33 -23.05 -7.05 -3.41
N SER A 34 -21.97 -7.04 -2.61
CA SER A 34 -21.84 -6.10 -1.48
C SER A 34 -21.86 -4.65 -1.92
N VAL A 35 -21.28 -4.36 -3.10
CA VAL A 35 -21.23 -3.02 -3.68
C VAL A 35 -22.59 -2.61 -4.24
N ARG A 36 -23.33 -3.53 -4.87
CA ARG A 36 -24.69 -3.27 -5.39
C ARG A 36 -25.71 -3.08 -4.28
N LEU A 37 -25.60 -3.88 -3.22
CA LEU A 37 -26.46 -3.79 -2.04
C LEU A 37 -26.07 -2.65 -1.10
N GLN A 38 -24.95 -1.97 -1.37
CA GLN A 38 -24.39 -0.91 -0.55
C GLN A 38 -24.28 -1.28 0.92
N THR A 39 -23.81 -2.49 1.22
CA THR A 39 -23.74 -2.99 2.60
C THR A 39 -22.74 -2.23 3.47
N ASP A 40 -21.79 -1.52 2.85
CA ASP A 40 -20.74 -0.75 3.52
C ASP A 40 -21.05 0.76 3.49
N TYR A 41 -21.88 1.21 4.44
CA TYR A 41 -22.37 2.60 4.48
C TYR A 41 -21.25 3.65 4.59
N ASP A 42 -20.16 3.33 5.28
CA ASP A 42 -19.04 4.25 5.48
C ASP A 42 -18.13 4.35 4.24
N HIS A 43 -18.09 3.31 3.42
CA HIS A 43 -17.40 3.32 2.13
C HIS A 43 -18.24 3.96 1.02
N HIS A 44 -19.56 3.76 1.04
CA HIS A 44 -20.45 4.20 -0.03
C HIS A 44 -20.94 5.64 0.17
N LEU A 45 -20.37 6.56 -0.61
CA LEU A 45 -20.82 7.96 -0.65
C LEU A 45 -22.10 8.19 -1.49
N GLY A 46 -22.53 7.17 -2.24
CA GLY A 46 -23.68 7.22 -3.14
C GLY A 46 -23.72 6.04 -4.11
N VAL A 47 -24.78 5.98 -4.92
CA VAL A 47 -24.92 4.96 -5.96
C VAL A 47 -24.13 5.38 -7.20
N SER A 48 -23.16 4.57 -7.62
CA SER A 48 -22.41 4.80 -8.85
C SER A 48 -23.17 4.29 -10.06
N PRO A 49 -23.20 5.01 -11.20
CA PRO A 49 -23.78 4.51 -12.45
C PRO A 49 -23.15 3.19 -12.93
N MET A 50 -21.95 2.85 -12.46
CA MET A 50 -21.32 1.57 -12.79
C MET A 50 -22.09 0.38 -12.20
N THR A 51 -22.85 0.55 -11.11
CA THR A 51 -23.67 -0.52 -10.52
C THR A 51 -24.85 -0.93 -11.39
N THR A 52 -25.19 -0.18 -12.43
CA THR A 52 -26.27 -0.60 -13.36
C THR A 52 -25.79 -1.54 -14.45
N LEU A 53 -24.49 -1.60 -14.75
CA LEU A 53 -23.96 -2.53 -15.76
C LEU A 53 -23.86 -3.95 -15.20
N PRO A 54 -24.07 -5.00 -16.02
CA PRO A 54 -23.91 -6.39 -15.63
C PRO A 54 -22.42 -6.81 -15.66
N ILE A 55 -21.56 -6.04 -15.01
CA ILE A 55 -20.13 -6.31 -14.86
C ILE A 55 -19.77 -6.36 -13.39
N ASP A 56 -18.78 -7.18 -13.04
CA ASP A 56 -18.21 -7.22 -11.69
C ASP A 56 -17.31 -5.99 -11.49
N ILE A 57 -17.78 -5.02 -10.70
CA ILE A 57 -17.06 -3.75 -10.51
C ILE A 57 -15.78 -3.94 -9.72
N VAL A 58 -15.77 -4.86 -8.75
CA VAL A 58 -14.63 -5.07 -7.86
C VAL A 58 -13.48 -5.73 -8.62
N SER A 59 -13.80 -6.63 -9.54
CA SER A 59 -12.81 -7.33 -10.38
C SER A 59 -12.35 -6.49 -11.58
N THR A 60 -13.28 -5.78 -12.23
CA THR A 60 -13.00 -5.06 -13.49
C THR A 60 -12.39 -3.68 -13.28
N ALA A 61 -12.62 -3.02 -12.15
CA ALA A 61 -12.05 -1.71 -11.90
C ALA A 61 -10.52 -1.80 -11.68
N PRO A 62 -9.70 -1.24 -12.58
CA PRO A 62 -8.25 -1.18 -12.36
C PRO A 62 -7.97 -0.23 -11.19
N LEU A 63 -7.05 -0.60 -10.30
CA LEU A 63 -6.48 0.39 -9.37
C LEU A 63 -5.72 1.42 -10.19
N ASP A 64 -6.16 2.68 -10.13
CA ASP A 64 -5.61 3.76 -10.94
C ASP A 64 -4.14 4.00 -10.58
N TYR A 65 -3.26 3.57 -11.50
CA TYR A 65 -1.81 3.75 -11.46
C TYR A 65 -1.43 5.23 -11.29
N MET A 66 -2.23 6.16 -11.85
CA MET A 66 -1.95 7.59 -11.79
C MET A 66 -2.03 8.12 -10.36
N HIS A 67 -3.04 7.69 -9.60
CA HIS A 67 -3.21 8.14 -8.21
C HIS A 67 -2.20 7.48 -7.27
N LEU A 68 -1.91 6.20 -7.47
CA LEU A 68 -1.05 5.44 -6.55
C LEU A 68 0.44 5.68 -6.79
N LEU A 69 0.88 5.78 -8.06
CA LEU A 69 2.30 5.84 -8.41
C LEU A 69 2.71 7.22 -8.92
N CYS A 70 1.96 7.82 -9.85
CA CYS A 70 2.35 9.10 -10.46
C CYS A 70 2.34 10.27 -9.47
N LEU A 71 1.28 10.42 -8.67
CA LEU A 71 1.17 11.52 -7.71
C LEU A 71 2.06 11.35 -6.48
N GLY A 72 2.31 10.11 -6.06
CA GLY A 72 3.07 9.81 -4.83
C GLY A 72 4.56 9.65 -5.07
N VAL A 73 4.92 8.67 -5.91
CA VAL A 73 6.30 8.21 -6.09
C VAL A 73 7.01 9.02 -7.17
N THR A 74 6.37 9.21 -8.33
CA THR A 74 6.99 9.88 -9.47
C THR A 74 7.25 11.36 -9.18
N LYS A 75 6.35 12.04 -8.46
CA LYS A 75 6.58 13.39 -7.94
C LYS A 75 7.84 13.48 -7.07
N LYS A 76 8.00 12.55 -6.11
CA LYS A 76 9.18 12.51 -5.23
C LYS A 76 10.46 12.20 -6.01
N LEU A 77 10.37 11.33 -7.01
CA LEU A 77 11.50 10.99 -7.88
C LEU A 77 11.93 12.20 -8.73
N LEU A 78 10.97 12.93 -9.31
CA LEU A 78 11.24 14.17 -10.05
C LEU A 78 11.85 15.24 -9.14
N ASP A 79 11.30 15.43 -7.93
CA ASP A 79 11.86 16.37 -6.97
C ASP A 79 13.32 16.02 -6.61
N LEU A 80 13.64 14.73 -6.43
CA LEU A 80 15.02 14.27 -6.19
C LEU A 80 15.94 14.55 -7.38
N TRP A 81 15.47 14.32 -8.61
CA TRP A 81 16.27 14.51 -9.82
C TRP A 81 16.54 15.98 -10.14
N PHE A 82 15.56 16.86 -9.94
CA PHE A 82 15.71 18.28 -10.25
C PHE A 82 16.26 19.13 -9.09
N ARG A 83 16.00 18.75 -7.83
CA ARG A 83 16.40 19.55 -6.65
C ARG A 83 17.60 18.98 -5.89
N GLY A 84 18.12 17.80 -6.29
CA GLY A 84 19.24 17.14 -5.61
C GLY A 84 18.81 16.30 -4.39
N PRO A 85 19.76 15.70 -3.66
CA PRO A 85 19.48 14.69 -2.63
C PRO A 85 18.53 15.22 -1.55
N TYR A 86 17.42 14.51 -1.37
CA TYR A 86 16.39 14.85 -0.40
C TYR A 86 16.94 14.65 1.02
N GLN A 87 17.01 15.71 1.83
CA GLN A 87 17.63 15.70 3.17
C GLN A 87 16.84 14.91 4.23
N LYS A 88 15.75 14.23 3.86
CA LYS A 88 14.95 13.43 4.79
C LYS A 88 15.14 11.97 4.41
N PRO A 89 15.57 11.10 5.34
CA PRO A 89 15.68 9.67 5.07
C PRO A 89 14.36 9.17 4.46
N PHE A 90 14.46 8.49 3.33
CA PHE A 90 13.34 7.72 2.81
C PHE A 90 13.17 6.53 3.75
N GLU A 91 12.36 6.69 4.79
CA GLU A 91 11.89 5.54 5.57
C GLU A 91 10.96 4.72 4.66
N SER A 92 11.57 3.80 3.92
CA SER A 92 10.87 2.68 3.31
C SER A 92 10.34 1.82 4.44
N THR A 93 9.07 2.02 4.81
CA THR A 93 8.37 1.07 5.68
C THR A 93 8.48 -0.30 5.00
N GLY A 94 9.08 -1.25 5.73
CA GLY A 94 9.78 -2.42 5.20
C GLY A 94 9.10 -3.19 4.08
N VAL A 95 9.69 -3.14 2.89
CA VAL A 95 9.68 -4.29 1.97
C VAL A 95 10.98 -5.03 2.24
N LEU A 96 10.94 -6.02 3.14
CA LEU A 96 12.05 -6.94 3.36
C LEU A 96 12.23 -7.78 2.09
N LEU A 97 13.05 -7.29 1.16
CA LEU A 97 13.59 -8.12 0.09
C LEU A 97 14.58 -9.09 0.74
N THR A 98 14.10 -10.28 1.11
CA THR A 98 14.96 -11.41 1.44
C THR A 98 15.66 -11.88 0.15
N THR A 99 16.64 -11.11 -0.31
CA THR A 99 17.62 -11.64 -1.27
C THR A 99 18.57 -12.53 -0.48
N GLY A 100 18.28 -13.84 -0.53
CA GLY A 100 19.24 -14.86 -0.15
C GLY A 100 20.54 -14.69 -0.92
N ARG A 101 21.64 -14.49 -0.21
CA ARG A 101 22.98 -14.85 -0.65
C ARG A 101 23.74 -15.37 0.56
N GLY A 102 23.83 -16.69 0.65
CA GLY A 102 24.83 -17.34 1.48
C GLY A 102 26.22 -16.92 1.00
N ARG A 103 27.10 -16.60 1.95
CA ARG A 103 28.54 -16.67 1.75
C ARG A 103 29.17 -17.03 3.08
N GLN A 104 29.70 -18.26 3.13
CA GLN A 104 30.55 -18.76 4.20
C GLN A 104 31.77 -17.85 4.36
N SER A 105 32.24 -17.67 5.60
CA SER A 105 33.65 -17.39 5.86
C SER A 105 34.08 -18.17 7.09
N HIS A 106 35.04 -19.05 6.86
CA HIS A 106 35.69 -19.91 7.84
C HIS A 106 36.81 -19.13 8.54
N SER A 107 36.89 -19.33 9.86
CA SER A 107 38.09 -19.62 10.64
C SER A 107 38.99 -18.52 11.24
N HIS A 108 39.42 -18.86 12.46
CA HIS A 108 40.65 -18.51 13.20
C HIS A 108 40.70 -17.26 14.11
N GLY A 109 40.59 -17.51 15.43
CA GLY A 109 41.78 -17.55 16.28
C GLY A 109 42.00 -16.45 17.33
N GLN A 110 41.99 -16.86 18.62
CA GLN A 110 42.82 -16.36 19.75
C GLN A 110 42.50 -14.94 20.31
N THR A 111 42.57 -14.57 21.59
CA THR A 111 43.08 -15.14 22.86
C THR A 111 42.61 -14.26 24.04
N MET A 112 42.44 -14.90 25.20
CA MET A 112 42.69 -14.44 26.60
C MET A 112 42.89 -12.96 26.94
N GLY A 113 42.20 -12.51 28.00
CA GLY A 113 42.84 -11.66 29.02
C GLY A 113 41.97 -10.62 29.71
N LYS A 114 41.23 -11.01 30.77
CA LYS A 114 41.47 -10.69 32.19
C LYS A 114 40.23 -11.00 33.03
#